data_AF-A0A6J4QZM4-F1
#
_entry.id   AF-A0A6J4QZM4-F1
#
_cell.length_a   1.000
_cell.length_b   1.000
_cell.length_c   1.000
_cell.angle_alpha   90.00
_cell.angle_beta   90.00
_cell.angle_gamma   90.00
#
_symmetry.space_group_name_H-M   'P 1'
#
loop_
_entity.id
_entity.type
_entity.pdbx_description
1 polymer ?
#
loop_
_entity_poly.entity_id
_entity_poly.type
_entity_poly.pdbx_seq_one_letter_code
_entity_poly.pdbx_strand_id
1 'polypeptide(L)'
;MEDFFREHEERPALQSVTVRGVELRKGSRVLLWPRAGGDIMDIALGGKVAVVEGMEQDYEDRIHLAVTLEEDPGRDLGADRMLGHRFFFSPEEVEPLDFEVPRGL
;
A
#
# COMPACT_ATOMS: atom_id res chain seq x y z
N MET A 1 -18.97 -11.49 -31.47
CA MET A 1 -19.45 -10.69 -30.31
C MET A 1 -18.50 -10.93 -29.14
N GLU A 2 -17.19 -10.87 -29.40
CA GLU A 2 -16.16 -11.47 -28.55
C GLU A 2 -14.94 -10.53 -28.44
N ASP A 3 -15.19 -9.22 -28.40
CA ASP A 3 -14.13 -8.19 -28.31
C ASP A 3 -14.46 -7.13 -27.24
N PHE A 4 -15.25 -7.47 -26.23
CA PHE A 4 -15.83 -6.49 -25.30
C PHE A 4 -15.21 -6.43 -23.89
N PHE A 5 -14.30 -7.35 -23.53
CA PHE A 5 -13.82 -7.48 -22.14
C PHE A 5 -12.30 -7.53 -22.01
N ARG A 6 -11.56 -6.88 -22.92
CA ARG A 6 -10.10 -6.76 -22.80
C ARG A 6 -9.63 -5.32 -22.99
N GLU A 7 -10.22 -4.40 -22.24
CA GLU A 7 -9.55 -3.17 -21.81
C GLU A 7 -9.29 -3.31 -20.32
N HIS A 8 -8.40 -4.23 -19.94
CA HIS A 8 -7.61 -3.97 -18.75
C HIS A 8 -6.67 -2.84 -19.17
N GLU A 9 -7.10 -1.61 -18.91
CA GLU A 9 -6.30 -0.41 -19.10
C GLU A 9 -4.98 -0.68 -18.35
N GLU A 10 -3.91 -1.01 -19.09
CA GLU A 10 -2.57 -1.23 -18.56
C GLU A 10 -2.01 0.13 -18.11
N ARG A 11 -2.64 0.73 -17.09
CA ARG A 11 -2.10 1.91 -16.43
C ARG A 11 -0.77 1.49 -15.81
N PRO A 12 0.34 2.17 -16.13
CA PRO A 12 1.63 1.84 -15.54
C PRO A 12 1.50 1.92 -14.01
N ALA A 13 1.89 0.86 -13.32
CA ALA A 13 1.84 0.82 -11.87
C ALA A 13 2.64 1.98 -11.29
N LEU A 14 2.02 2.75 -10.38
CA LEU A 14 2.67 3.90 -9.76
C LEU A 14 3.88 3.41 -8.94
N GLN A 15 5.04 3.99 -9.22
CA GLN A 15 6.31 3.52 -8.62
C GLN A 15 6.64 4.18 -7.29
N SER A 16 6.13 5.40 -7.07
CA SER A 16 6.30 6.12 -5.81
C SER A 16 5.17 7.11 -5.56
N VAL A 17 4.97 7.46 -4.28
CA VAL A 17 4.08 8.54 -3.84
C VAL A 17 4.75 9.30 -2.70
N THR A 18 4.64 10.62 -2.69
CA THR A 18 5.17 11.43 -1.60
C THR A 18 4.12 11.58 -0.51
N VAL A 19 4.43 11.13 0.70
CA VAL A 19 3.58 11.26 1.90
C VAL A 19 4.35 12.06 2.93
N ARG A 20 3.78 13.18 3.39
CA ARG A 20 4.40 14.05 4.41
C ARG A 20 5.85 14.44 4.10
N GLY A 21 6.17 14.60 2.81
CA GLY A 21 7.53 14.95 2.34
C GLY A 21 8.51 13.78 2.24
N VAL A 22 8.08 12.55 2.53
CA VAL A 22 8.86 11.32 2.34
C VAL A 22 8.36 10.58 1.12
N GLU A 23 9.27 10.18 0.25
CA GLU A 23 8.92 9.35 -0.90
C GLU A 23 8.74 7.90 -0.47
N LEU A 24 7.53 7.38 -0.59
CA LEU A 24 7.22 5.97 -0.39
C LEU A 24 7.42 5.21 -1.70
N ARG A 25 7.88 3.96 -1.59
CA ARG A 25 8.07 3.01 -2.69
C ARG A 25 7.67 1.61 -2.21
N LYS A 26 7.62 0.62 -3.11
CA LYS A 26 7.52 -0.78 -2.69
C LYS A 26 8.68 -1.11 -1.72
N GLY A 27 8.35 -1.68 -0.56
CA GLY A 27 9.28 -2.00 0.52
C GLY A 27 9.34 -0.96 1.63
N SER A 28 8.81 0.26 1.43
CA SER A 28 8.77 1.28 2.49
C SER A 28 7.89 0.85 3.65
N ARG A 29 8.33 1.14 4.89
CA ARG A 29 7.55 0.91 6.11
C ARG A 29 6.71 2.13 6.46
N VAL A 30 5.48 1.87 6.89
CA VAL A 30 4.50 2.89 7.30
C VAL A 30 3.77 2.48 8.57
N LEU A 31 3.33 3.46 9.34
CA LEU A 31 2.38 3.32 10.44
C LEU A 31 0.97 3.57 9.92
N LEU A 32 0.02 2.73 10.27
CA LEU A 32 -1.38 2.86 9.83
C LEU A 32 -2.17 3.78 10.76
N TRP A 33 -2.87 4.75 10.16
CA TRP A 33 -3.78 5.69 10.79
C TRP A 33 -5.15 5.70 10.05
N PRO A 34 -5.95 4.62 10.19
CA PRO A 34 -7.29 4.53 9.59
C PRO A 34 -8.16 5.70 10.00
N ARG A 35 -8.93 6.27 9.06
CA ARG A 35 -9.87 7.35 9.36
C ARG A 35 -11.14 6.85 10.04
N ALA A 36 -11.78 7.76 10.79
CA ALA A 36 -13.11 7.51 11.32
C ALA A 36 -14.11 7.28 10.17
N GLY A 37 -14.77 6.12 10.17
CA GLY A 37 -15.69 5.70 9.11
C GLY A 37 -15.14 4.61 8.18
N GLY A 38 -13.88 4.19 8.35
CA GLY A 38 -13.39 2.92 7.80
C GLY A 38 -14.12 1.71 8.38
N ASP A 39 -13.94 0.54 7.78
CA ASP A 39 -14.57 -0.67 8.32
C ASP A 39 -13.95 -1.09 9.67
N ILE A 40 -14.62 -1.99 10.40
CA ILE A 40 -14.15 -2.42 11.72
C ILE A 40 -12.76 -3.08 11.64
N MET A 41 -12.44 -3.73 10.52
CA MET A 41 -11.14 -4.38 10.32
C MET A 41 -10.06 -3.33 10.16
N ASP A 42 -10.26 -2.31 9.32
CA ASP A 42 -9.32 -1.21 9.12
C ASP A 42 -9.04 -0.49 10.43
N ILE A 43 -10.09 -0.17 11.20
CA ILE A 43 -9.95 0.49 12.51
C ILE A 43 -9.08 -0.34 13.46
N ALA A 44 -9.20 -1.67 13.44
CA ALA A 44 -8.38 -2.57 14.27
C ALA A 44 -6.90 -2.61 13.86
N LEU A 45 -6.55 -2.12 12.67
CA LEU A 45 -5.18 -2.01 12.18
C LEU A 45 -4.48 -0.72 12.60
N GLY A 46 -5.20 0.23 13.22
CA GLY A 46 -4.63 1.49 13.69
C GLY A 46 -3.42 1.30 14.61
N GLY A 47 -2.35 2.04 14.32
CA GLY A 47 -1.08 1.97 15.07
C GLY A 47 -0.20 0.77 14.73
N LYS A 48 -0.57 -0.08 13.78
CA LYS A 48 0.29 -1.18 13.31
C LYS A 48 1.29 -0.71 12.26
N VAL A 49 2.46 -1.36 12.23
CA VAL A 49 3.45 -1.19 11.17
C VAL A 49 3.09 -2.09 10.00
N ALA A 50 3.12 -1.53 8.80
CA ALA A 50 2.91 -2.24 7.56
C ALA A 50 4.00 -1.89 6.54
N VAL A 51 4.13 -2.72 5.51
CA VAL A 51 5.05 -2.50 4.40
C VAL A 51 4.28 -2.36 3.11
N VAL A 52 4.65 -1.34 2.34
CA VAL A 52 4.09 -1.07 1.02
C VAL A 52 4.50 -2.17 0.05
N GLU A 53 3.54 -2.92 -0.46
CA GLU A 53 3.74 -3.95 -1.47
C GLU A 53 3.48 -3.44 -2.89
N GLY A 54 2.69 -2.37 -3.02
CA GLY A 54 2.36 -1.75 -4.29
C GLY A 54 1.53 -0.48 -4.12
N MET A 55 1.29 0.19 -5.24
CA MET A 55 0.50 1.41 -5.32
C MET A 55 -0.43 1.31 -6.52
N GLU A 56 -1.70 1.56 -6.30
CA GLU A 56 -2.75 1.46 -7.31
C GLU A 56 -3.46 2.82 -7.41
N GLN A 57 -3.85 3.20 -8.62
CA GLN A 57 -4.67 4.38 -8.86
C GLN A 57 -6.02 3.93 -9.40
N ASP A 58 -7.11 4.36 -8.77
CA ASP A 58 -8.46 4.05 -9.24
C ASP A 58 -8.89 4.94 -10.42
N TYR A 59 -10.10 4.73 -10.94
CA TYR A 59 -10.64 5.52 -12.05
C TYR A 59 -11.01 6.96 -11.67
N GLU A 60 -11.02 7.29 -10.36
CA GLU A 60 -11.23 8.64 -9.82
C GLU A 60 -9.88 9.32 -9.47
N ASP A 61 -8.77 8.79 -9.99
CA ASP A 61 -7.39 9.24 -9.76
C ASP A 61 -6.91 9.15 -8.30
N ARG A 62 -7.62 8.41 -7.42
CA ARG A 62 -7.20 8.22 -6.02
C ARG A 62 -6.13 7.14 -5.91
N ILE A 63 -5.09 7.45 -5.13
CA ILE A 63 -4.01 6.50 -4.83
C ILE A 63 -4.40 5.61 -3.64
N HIS A 64 -4.15 4.32 -3.80
CA HIS A 64 -4.31 3.30 -2.78
C HIS A 64 -2.97 2.58 -2.58
N LEU A 65 -2.48 2.59 -1.33
CA LEU A 65 -1.30 1.86 -0.91
C LEU A 65 -1.72 0.44 -0.54
N ALA A 66 -1.29 -0.54 -1.33
CA ALA A 66 -1.42 -1.93 -0.97
C ALA A 66 -0.33 -2.29 0.04
N VAL A 67 -0.73 -2.69 1.25
CA VAL A 67 0.19 -2.97 2.35
C VAL A 67 -0.05 -4.33 2.98
N THR A 68 1.00 -4.91 3.55
CA THR A 68 0.92 -6.10 4.41
C THR A 68 1.49 -5.75 5.77
N LEU A 69 0.89 -6.25 6.85
CA LEU A 69 1.39 -5.99 8.20
C LEU A 69 2.82 -6.55 8.33
N GLU A 70 3.67 -5.83 9.05
CA GLU A 70 5.04 -6.29 9.32
C GLU A 70 5.05 -7.63 10.08
N GLU A 71 4.05 -7.85 10.93
CA GLU A 71 3.87 -9.06 11.74
C GLU A 71 2.91 -10.09 11.11
N ASP A 72 2.48 -9.92 9.84
CA ASP A 72 1.58 -10.88 9.19
C ASP A 72 2.30 -12.23 8.99
N PRO A 73 1.83 -13.34 9.59
CA PRO A 73 2.43 -14.66 9.40
C PRO A 73 2.47 -15.10 7.92
N GLY A 74 1.56 -14.58 7.10
CA GLY A 74 1.49 -14.85 5.66
C GLY A 74 2.54 -14.10 4.83
N ARG A 75 3.24 -13.12 5.41
CA ARG A 75 4.28 -12.33 4.72
C ARG A 75 5.50 -13.16 4.34
N ASP A 76 5.91 -14.07 5.22
CA ASP A 76 7.13 -14.87 5.07
C ASP A 76 6.94 -16.13 4.21
N LEU A 77 5.72 -16.39 3.72
CA LEU A 77 5.39 -17.58 2.94
C LEU A 77 5.91 -17.55 1.49
N GLY A 78 6.68 -16.52 1.10
CA GLY A 78 7.46 -16.53 -0.14
C GLY A 78 6.66 -16.22 -1.42
N ALA A 79 7.16 -16.68 -2.58
CA ALA A 79 6.72 -16.28 -3.92
C ALA A 79 5.26 -16.64 -4.27
N ASP A 80 4.62 -17.52 -3.50
CA ASP A 80 3.17 -17.75 -3.51
C ASP A 80 2.44 -16.66 -2.69
N ARG A 81 2.72 -15.38 -2.99
CA ARG A 81 2.15 -14.16 -2.36
C ARG A 81 0.61 -14.04 -2.45
N MET A 82 -0.07 -15.13 -2.78
CA MET A 82 -1.52 -15.27 -2.76
C MET A 82 -2.11 -15.32 -1.34
N LEU A 83 -1.30 -15.53 -0.29
CA LEU A 83 -1.80 -15.75 1.09
C LEU A 83 -1.54 -14.63 2.12
N GLY A 84 -0.72 -13.62 1.83
CA GLY A 84 -0.57 -12.47 2.73
C GLY A 84 -1.80 -11.58 2.67
N HIS A 85 -2.32 -11.11 3.80
CA HIS A 85 -3.47 -10.20 3.79
C HIS A 85 -2.97 -8.84 3.28
N ARG A 86 -3.48 -8.44 2.11
CA ARG A 86 -3.26 -7.09 1.57
C ARG A 86 -4.41 -6.20 2.03
N PHE A 87 -4.03 -5.11 2.67
CA PHE A 87 -4.94 -4.02 3.04
C PHE A 87 -4.64 -2.81 2.16
N PHE A 88 -5.63 -1.96 1.98
CA PHE A 88 -5.53 -0.80 1.10
C PHE A 88 -5.83 0.46 1.89
N PHE A 89 -4.87 1.38 1.94
CA PHE A 89 -5.01 2.65 2.65
C PHE A 89 -4.72 3.82 1.71
N SER A 90 -5.39 4.95 1.93
CA SER A 90 -5.01 6.18 1.23
C SER A 90 -3.67 6.72 1.76
N PRO A 91 -2.93 7.53 0.97
CA PRO A 91 -1.72 8.21 1.43
C PRO A 91 -1.90 9.06 2.70
N GLU A 92 -3.13 9.52 2.96
CA GLU A 92 -3.47 10.35 4.12
C GLU A 92 -3.67 9.53 5.41
N GLU A 93 -3.87 8.22 5.29
CA GLU A 93 -4.09 7.26 6.37
C GLU A 93 -2.81 6.52 6.78
N VAL A 94 -1.66 6.95 6.28
CA VAL A 94 -0.39 6.37 6.64
C VAL A 94 0.61 7.43 7.07
N GLU A 95 1.55 7.02 7.91
CA GLU A 95 2.70 7.82 8.29
C GLU A 95 3.99 7.06 7.92
N PRO A 96 4.88 7.65 7.10
CA PRO A 96 6.17 7.04 6.78
C PRO A 96 7.00 6.79 8.04
N LEU A 97 7.56 5.58 8.16
CA LEU A 97 8.48 5.22 9.26
C LEU A 97 9.94 5.23 8.83
N ASP A 98 10.17 4.93 7.55
CA ASP A 98 11.50 5.03 6.96
C ASP A 98 11.69 6.46 6.45
N PHE A 99 12.36 7.29 7.24
CA PHE A 99 12.98 8.48 6.70
C PHE A 99 14.23 8.00 5.96
N GLU A 100 14.22 8.04 4.64
CA GLU A 100 15.48 7.91 3.90
C GLU A 100 16.38 9.06 4.36
N VAL A 101 17.30 8.76 5.28
CA VAL A 101 18.59 9.44 5.29
C VAL A 101 19.26 8.94 4.01
N PRO A 102 19.50 9.80 3.01
CA PRO A 102 20.10 9.36 1.76
C PRO A 102 21.38 8.59 2.09
N ARG A 103 21.42 7.30 1.77
CA ARG A 103 22.64 6.50 1.88
C ARG A 103 23.60 6.95 0.79
N GLY A 104 24.36 7.98 1.08
CA GLY A 104 25.36 8.56 0.19
C GLY A 104 26.24 9.56 0.91
N LEU A 105 27.24 9.04 1.64
CA LEU A 105 28.47 9.75 1.98
C LEU A 105 29.64 8.76 1.93
#